data_AF-A0A849HW08-F1
#
_entry.id   AF-A0A849HW08-F1
#
_cell.length_a   1.000
_cell.length_b   1.000
_cell.length_c   1.000
_cell.angle_alpha   90.00
_cell.angle_beta   90.00
_cell.angle_gamma   90.00
#
_symmetry.space_group_name_H-M   'P 1'
#
loop_
_entity.id
_entity.type
_entity.pdbx_description
1 polymer ?
#
loop_
_entity_poly.entity_id
_entity_poly.type
_entity_poly.pdbx_seq_one_letter_code
_entity_poly.pdbx_strand_id
1 'polypeptide(L)'
;MTSQEEAQLFAQASSGKNPAALESLQVAANNGYAVAQFNLGAVYANGQGVPQNYAIAYALFNLAAVGDTKDSINRDSISQQMTEAAIESGQNLTRMMQSLGVTAAINAYSSK
;
A
#
# COMPACT_ATOMS: atom_id res chain seq x y z
N MET A 1 -22.33 10.20 -6.94
CA MET A 1 -21.90 9.11 -6.05
C MET A 1 -20.64 9.63 -5.36
N THR A 2 -20.68 9.82 -4.05
CA THR A 2 -19.60 10.51 -3.34
C THR A 2 -18.43 9.55 -3.12
N SER A 3 -17.21 10.06 -3.23
CA SER A 3 -15.94 9.35 -3.00
C SER A 3 -15.84 8.61 -1.66
N GLN A 4 -16.74 8.93 -0.72
CA GLN A 4 -16.85 8.30 0.60
C GLN A 4 -17.60 6.96 0.56
N GLU A 5 -18.59 6.78 -0.32
CA GLU A 5 -19.32 5.50 -0.46
C GLU A 5 -18.49 4.45 -1.21
N GLU A 6 -17.71 4.86 -2.23
CA GLU A 6 -16.74 3.99 -2.90
C GLU A 6 -15.67 3.50 -1.92
N ALA A 7 -15.12 4.39 -1.09
CA ALA A 7 -14.14 4.05 -0.06
C ALA A 7 -14.71 3.05 0.98
N GLN A 8 -15.99 3.16 1.35
CA GLN A 8 -16.65 2.23 2.26
C GLN A 8 -16.89 0.85 1.63
N LEU A 9 -17.16 0.78 0.32
CA LEU A 9 -17.27 -0.48 -0.41
C LEU A 9 -15.92 -1.22 -0.46
N PHE A 10 -14.82 -0.48 -0.64
CA PHE A 10 -13.46 -1.05 -0.62
C PHE A 10 -13.01 -1.49 0.78
N ALA A 11 -13.47 -0.81 1.83
CA ALA A 11 -13.19 -1.21 3.22
C ALA A 11 -13.88 -2.54 3.59
N GLN A 12 -15.08 -2.84 3.06
CA GLN A 12 -15.78 -4.10 3.33
C GLN A 12 -15.16 -5.31 2.59
N ALA A 13 -14.48 -5.05 1.47
CA ALA A 13 -13.77 -6.08 0.70
C ALA A 13 -12.48 -6.60 1.37
N SER A 14 -12.08 -5.99 2.50
CA SER A 14 -10.94 -6.43 3.33
C SER A 14 -11.22 -7.69 4.17
N SER A 15 -12.43 -8.25 4.08
CA SER A 15 -12.72 -9.61 4.55
C SER A 15 -12.01 -10.63 3.63
N GLY A 16 -10.72 -10.82 3.92
CA GLY A 16 -9.70 -11.41 3.05
C GLY A 16 -10.11 -12.66 2.29
N LYS A 17 -9.61 -12.73 1.04
CA LYS A 17 -9.65 -13.82 0.02
C LYS A 17 -10.37 -13.50 -1.29
N ASN A 18 -10.74 -12.25 -1.58
CA ASN A 18 -11.33 -11.93 -2.88
C ASN A 18 -10.32 -11.24 -3.81
N PRO A 19 -9.87 -11.84 -4.94
CA PRO A 19 -8.98 -11.17 -5.89
C PRO A 19 -9.58 -9.89 -6.48
N ALA A 20 -10.91 -9.79 -6.56
CA ALA A 20 -11.61 -8.55 -6.93
C ALA A 20 -11.33 -7.40 -5.95
N ALA A 21 -11.01 -7.71 -4.68
CA ALA A 21 -10.61 -6.71 -3.69
C ALA A 21 -9.21 -6.16 -3.96
N LEU A 22 -8.29 -6.96 -4.47
CA LEU A 22 -6.92 -6.51 -4.75
C LEU A 22 -6.87 -5.50 -5.91
N GLU A 23 -7.56 -5.80 -7.00
CA GLU A 23 -7.64 -4.89 -8.16
C GLU A 23 -8.29 -3.56 -7.76
N SER A 24 -9.39 -3.64 -7.01
CA SER A 24 -10.08 -2.47 -6.47
C SER A 24 -9.19 -1.63 -5.54
N LEU A 25 -8.40 -2.30 -4.68
CA LEU A 25 -7.43 -1.62 -3.81
C LEU A 25 -6.31 -0.96 -4.59
N GLN A 26 -5.80 -1.58 -5.66
CA GLN A 26 -4.78 -0.97 -6.52
C GLN A 26 -5.31 0.29 -7.20
N VAL A 27 -6.51 0.23 -7.77
CA VAL A 27 -7.14 1.39 -8.41
C VAL A 27 -7.36 2.51 -7.38
N ALA A 28 -7.94 2.19 -6.23
CA ALA A 28 -8.19 3.19 -5.19
C ALA A 28 -6.89 3.75 -4.59
N ALA A 29 -5.87 2.92 -4.35
CA ALA A 29 -4.57 3.38 -3.86
C ALA A 29 -3.90 4.32 -4.86
N ASN A 30 -4.03 4.03 -6.17
CA ASN A 30 -3.52 4.87 -7.24
C ASN A 30 -4.27 6.22 -7.35
N ASN A 31 -5.55 6.24 -6.97
CA ASN A 31 -6.35 7.47 -6.86
C ASN A 31 -6.09 8.28 -5.58
N GLY A 32 -5.15 7.86 -4.73
CA GLY A 32 -4.77 8.61 -3.53
C GLY A 32 -5.61 8.32 -2.28
N TYR A 33 -6.49 7.31 -2.32
CA TYR A 33 -7.29 6.96 -1.14
C TYR A 33 -6.38 6.34 -0.06
N ALA A 34 -6.11 7.07 1.02
CA ALA A 34 -5.23 6.65 2.11
C ALA A 34 -5.62 5.28 2.70
N VAL A 35 -6.91 5.03 2.91
CA VAL A 35 -7.43 3.74 3.38
C VAL A 35 -7.10 2.59 2.41
N ALA A 36 -7.15 2.85 1.09
CA ALA A 36 -6.81 1.83 0.10
C ALA A 36 -5.29 1.60 0.03
N GLN A 37 -4.49 2.66 0.15
CA GLN A 37 -3.02 2.54 0.25
C GLN A 37 -2.63 1.72 1.49
N PHE A 38 -3.26 1.99 2.63
CA PHE A 38 -3.10 1.21 3.85
C PHE A 38 -3.45 -0.26 3.65
N ASN A 39 -4.65 -0.55 3.15
CA ASN A 39 -5.12 -1.93 2.96
C ASN A 39 -4.23 -2.68 1.95
N LEU A 40 -3.80 -2.03 0.87
CA LEU A 40 -2.87 -2.61 -0.08
C LEU A 40 -1.50 -2.87 0.57
N GLY A 41 -1.03 -1.96 1.43
CA GLY A 41 0.19 -2.15 2.22
C GLY A 41 0.10 -3.38 3.12
N ALA A 42 -1.04 -3.59 3.78
CA ALA A 42 -1.31 -4.77 4.59
C ALA A 42 -1.34 -6.05 3.74
N VAL A 43 -1.87 -6.00 2.52
CA VAL A 43 -1.87 -7.15 1.60
C VAL A 43 -0.44 -7.56 1.24
N TYR A 44 0.44 -6.61 0.89
CA TYR A 44 1.86 -6.90 0.63
C TYR A 44 2.63 -7.30 1.89
N ALA A 45 2.28 -6.77 3.06
CA ALA A 45 2.91 -7.16 4.33
C ALA A 45 2.57 -8.60 4.72
N ASN A 46 1.36 -9.08 4.40
CA ASN A 46 0.88 -10.41 4.77
C ASN A 46 0.95 -11.44 3.63
N GLY A 47 1.28 -11.03 2.40
CA GLY A 47 1.31 -11.92 1.24
C GLY A 47 -0.07 -12.44 0.82
N GLN A 48 -1.12 -11.62 0.95
CA GLN A 48 -2.50 -12.05 0.68
C GLN A 48 -2.84 -11.97 -0.81
N GLY A 49 -2.60 -13.04 -1.56
CA GLY A 49 -2.86 -13.09 -3.00
C GLY A 49 -1.79 -12.40 -3.86
N VAL A 50 -0.74 -11.88 -3.23
CA VAL A 50 0.50 -11.38 -3.85
C VAL A 50 1.69 -11.89 -3.04
N PRO A 51 2.90 -12.00 -3.63
CA PRO A 51 4.10 -12.28 -2.86
C PRO A 51 4.32 -11.24 -1.76
N GLN A 52 4.69 -11.70 -0.56
CA GLN A 52 5.00 -10.81 0.55
C GLN A 52 6.16 -9.89 0.17
N ASN A 53 6.01 -8.59 0.41
CA ASN A 53 7.03 -7.60 0.11
C ASN A 53 6.99 -6.42 1.09
N TYR A 54 7.89 -6.43 2.07
CA TYR A 54 7.94 -5.40 3.10
C TYR A 54 8.34 -4.02 2.56
N ALA A 55 9.11 -3.93 1.47
CA ALA A 55 9.46 -2.65 0.87
C ALA A 55 8.23 -1.99 0.21
N ILE A 56 7.41 -2.76 -0.49
CA ILE A 56 6.13 -2.27 -1.06
C ILE A 56 5.16 -1.89 0.07
N ALA A 57 5.04 -2.74 1.10
CA ALA A 57 4.19 -2.44 2.25
C ALA A 57 4.61 -1.14 2.96
N TYR A 58 5.91 -0.96 3.20
CA TYR A 58 6.49 0.25 3.78
C TYR A 58 6.18 1.48 2.94
N ALA A 59 6.36 1.38 1.63
CA ALA A 59 6.10 2.49 0.73
C ALA A 59 4.63 2.93 0.77
N LEU A 60 3.71 1.96 0.77
CA LEU A 60 2.26 2.17 0.82
C LEU A 60 1.80 2.74 2.17
N PHE A 61 2.32 2.24 3.29
CA PHE A 61 2.02 2.81 4.61
C PHE A 61 2.56 4.23 4.75
N ASN A 62 3.75 4.49 4.20
CA ASN A 62 4.33 5.83 4.21
C ASN A 62 3.54 6.80 3.32
N LEU A 63 2.93 6.32 2.24
CA LEU A 63 2.04 7.11 1.38
C LEU A 63 0.69 7.40 2.07
N ALA A 64 0.12 6.40 2.74
CA ALA A 64 -1.13 6.55 3.49
C ALA A 64 -0.99 7.55 4.66
N ALA A 65 0.14 7.51 5.38
CA ALA A 65 0.45 8.38 6.50
C ALA A 65 0.57 9.88 6.14
N VAL A 66 0.65 10.23 4.87
CA VAL A 66 0.58 11.64 4.43
C VAL A 66 -0.84 12.20 4.63
N GLY A 67 -1.86 11.36 4.82
CA GLY A 67 -3.26 11.75 5.05
C GLY A 67 -3.80 11.58 6.47
N ASP A 68 -3.33 10.61 7.26
CA ASP A 68 -3.89 10.33 8.59
C ASP A 68 -2.87 9.73 9.58
N THR A 69 -2.82 10.28 10.79
CA THR A 69 -1.80 9.97 11.83
C THR A 69 -1.80 8.53 12.38
N LYS A 70 -2.81 7.72 12.04
CA LYS A 70 -2.91 6.32 12.50
C LYS A 70 -1.98 5.36 11.71
N ASP A 71 -1.52 5.78 10.54
CA ASP A 71 -0.80 4.91 9.58
C ASP A 71 0.71 4.80 9.87
N SER A 72 1.28 5.69 10.69
CA SER A 72 2.70 5.63 11.07
C SER A 72 3.04 4.39 11.91
N ILE A 73 2.09 3.88 12.70
CA ILE A 73 2.29 2.73 13.59
C ILE A 73 2.61 1.45 12.79
N ASN A 74 1.96 1.25 11.64
CA ASN A 74 2.19 0.07 10.82
C ASN A 74 3.52 0.13 10.09
N ARG A 75 3.91 1.30 9.59
CA ARG A 75 5.24 1.55 9.02
C ARG A 75 6.33 1.26 10.05
N ASP A 76 6.18 1.75 11.27
CA ASP A 76 7.16 1.53 12.34
C ASP A 76 7.25 0.03 12.69
N SER A 77 6.11 -0.66 12.76
CA SER A 77 6.04 -2.10 13.05
C SER A 77 6.79 -2.96 12.03
N ILE A 78 6.59 -2.71 10.73
CA ILE A 78 7.29 -3.49 9.71
C ILE A 78 8.76 -3.07 9.57
N SER A 79 9.10 -1.81 9.86
CA SER A 79 10.48 -1.32 9.78
C SER A 79 11.42 -2.03 10.75
N GLN A 80 10.91 -2.50 11.89
CA GLN A 80 11.67 -3.32 12.84
C GLN A 80 12.12 -4.67 12.27
N GLN A 81 11.45 -5.16 11.22
CA GLN A 81 11.77 -6.43 10.57
C GLN A 81 12.57 -6.25 9.27
N MET A 82 12.84 -5.00 8.88
CA MET A 82 13.51 -4.66 7.64
C MET A 82 14.99 -4.33 7.87
N THR A 83 15.83 -4.62 6.88
CA THR A 83 17.21 -4.12 6.85
C THR A 83 17.23 -2.64 6.47
N GLU A 84 18.32 -1.93 6.78
CA GLU A 84 18.52 -0.54 6.33
C GLU A 84 18.34 -0.38 4.82
N ALA A 85 18.89 -1.31 4.03
CA ALA A 85 18.73 -1.33 2.58
C ALA A 85 17.27 -1.51 2.13
N ALA A 86 16.49 -2.31 2.87
CA ALA A 86 15.06 -2.50 2.59
C ALA A 86 14.25 -1.24 2.96
N ILE A 87 14.62 -0.54 4.03
CA ILE A 87 14.01 0.75 4.40
C ILE A 87 14.30 1.79 3.32
N GLU A 88 15.55 1.89 2.85
CA GLU A 88 15.91 2.79 1.76
C GLU A 88 15.14 2.46 0.47
N SER A 89 15.01 1.18 0.14
CA SER A 89 14.21 0.71 -0.99
C SER A 89 12.74 1.13 -0.85
N GLY A 90 12.16 0.97 0.35
CA GLY A 90 10.80 1.41 0.65
C GLY A 90 10.61 2.93 0.53
N GLN A 91 11.57 3.72 1.01
CA GLN A 91 11.53 5.19 0.88
C GLN A 91 11.65 5.66 -0.57
N ASN A 92 12.59 5.06 -1.33
CA ASN A 92 12.72 5.32 -2.76
C ASN A 92 11.45 4.97 -3.51
N LEU A 93 10.83 3.84 -3.15
CA LEU A 93 9.56 3.42 -3.71
C LEU A 93 8.42 4.38 -3.36
N THR A 94 8.35 4.94 -2.14
CA THR A 94 7.38 6.00 -1.81
C THR A 94 7.53 7.19 -2.77
N ARG A 95 8.76 7.66 -3.04
CA ARG A 95 8.99 8.77 -3.97
C ARG A 95 8.54 8.42 -5.39
N MET A 96 8.79 7.18 -5.83
CA MET A 96 8.31 6.71 -7.13
C MET A 96 6.78 6.69 -7.19
N MET A 97 6.10 6.24 -6.13
CA MET A 97 4.64 6.22 -6.07
C MET A 97 4.05 7.64 -6.15
N GLN A 98 4.69 8.62 -5.51
CA GLN A 98 4.30 10.03 -5.58
C GLN A 98 4.49 10.62 -6.98
N SER A 99 5.50 10.18 -7.73
CA SER A 99 5.82 10.72 -9.06
C SER A 99 5.10 10.01 -10.21
N LEU A 100 4.91 8.69 -10.12
CA LEU A 100 4.44 7.83 -11.22
C LEU A 100 3.07 7.22 -10.97
N GLY A 101 2.55 7.35 -9.75
CA GLY A 101 1.40 6.59 -9.27
C GLY A 101 1.80 5.24 -8.67
N VAL A 102 0.91 4.70 -7.84
CA VAL A 102 1.14 3.49 -7.04
C VAL A 102 1.41 2.28 -7.92
N THR A 103 0.57 2.04 -8.92
CA THR A 103 0.66 0.83 -9.77
C THR A 103 1.93 0.82 -10.60
N ALA A 104 2.28 1.95 -11.23
CA ALA A 104 3.48 2.05 -12.06
C ALA A 104 4.76 1.85 -11.22
N ALA A 105 4.80 2.43 -10.01
CA ALA A 105 5.93 2.28 -9.10
C ALA A 105 6.12 0.84 -8.63
N ILE A 106 5.05 0.13 -8.28
CA ILE A 106 5.09 -1.29 -7.89
C ILE A 106 5.62 -2.16 -9.03
N ASN A 107 5.13 -1.95 -10.25
CA ASN A 107 5.57 -2.70 -11.42
C ASN A 107 7.06 -2.45 -11.74
N ALA A 108 7.51 -1.19 -11.65
CA ALA A 108 8.90 -0.83 -11.85
C ALA A 108 9.83 -1.39 -10.76
N TYR A 109 9.33 -1.56 -9.53
CA TYR A 109 10.09 -2.16 -8.44
C TYR A 109 10.19 -3.68 -8.55
N SER A 110 9.11 -4.34 -8.97
CA SER A 110 9.01 -5.81 -9.05
C SER A 110 9.70 -6.40 -10.29
N SER A 111 10.13 -5.56 -11.22
CA SER A 111 10.81 -5.97 -12.47
C SER A 111 12.33 -5.86 -12.41
N LYS A 112 12.89 -5.47 -11.25
CA LYS A 112 14.33 -5.48 -10.96
C LYS A 112 14.79 -6.84 -10.46
#